data_AF-A0A6G2VAV5-F1
#
_entry.id   AF-A0A6G2VAV5-F1
#
_cell.length_a   1.000
_cell.length_b   1.000
_cell.length_c   1.000
_cell.angle_alpha   90.00
_cell.angle_beta   90.00
_cell.angle_gamma   90.00
#
_symmetry.space_group_name_H-M   'P 1'
#
loop_
_entity.id
_entity.type
_entity.pdbx_description
1 polymer ?
#
loop_
_entity_poly.entity_id
_entity_poly.type
_entity_poly.pdbx_seq_one_letter_code
_entity_poly.pdbx_strand_id
1 'polypeptide(L)'
;ALLPGGNRVDLPTYAFQHEEFWLHPVHQTDVTAAGLDAGGHPLVGAAVEIAETGHLVLTGLLSEQRLPWLTDHTIAGTTLLPGTAFVDLALHAAHLTGLNTIEDLVLAAPLTLTPHTPTRLQVTVEPADPTG
;
A
#
# COMPACT_ATOMS: atom_id res chain seq x y z
N ALA A 1 -42.52 34.54 50.42
CA ALA A 1 -42.44 35.28 49.14
C ALA A 1 -41.42 34.57 48.26
N LEU A 2 -41.76 34.27 47.00
CA LEU A 2 -40.81 33.74 46.01
C LEU A 2 -40.06 34.91 45.38
N LEU A 3 -38.74 34.76 45.20
CA LEU A 3 -37.89 35.77 44.56
C LEU A 3 -38.31 35.98 43.09
N PRO A 4 -38.22 37.21 42.55
CA PRO A 4 -38.53 37.46 41.13
C PRO A 4 -37.62 36.63 40.22
N GLY A 5 -38.14 36.29 39.03
CA GLY A 5 -37.47 35.39 38.08
C GLY A 5 -36.06 35.87 37.71
N GLY A 6 -35.07 34.98 37.87
CA GLY A 6 -33.67 35.25 37.54
C GLY A 6 -33.39 35.20 36.03
N ASN A 7 -32.33 35.90 35.61
CA ASN A 7 -31.86 35.87 34.23
C ASN A 7 -31.07 34.59 33.96
N ARG A 8 -31.39 33.88 32.87
CA ARG A 8 -30.56 32.77 32.40
C ARG A 8 -29.24 33.32 31.88
N VAL A 9 -28.14 32.71 32.33
CA VAL A 9 -26.78 33.00 31.86
C VAL A 9 -26.19 31.72 31.28
N ASP A 10 -25.39 31.86 30.25
CA ASP A 10 -24.67 30.72 29.68
C ASP A 10 -23.62 30.23 30.66
N LEU A 11 -23.63 28.93 30.92
CA LEU A 11 -22.65 28.25 31.75
C LEU A 11 -21.73 27.42 30.85
N PRO A 12 -20.47 27.22 31.26
CA PRO A 12 -19.59 26.27 30.61
C PRO A 12 -20.31 24.92 30.44
N THR A 13 -20.27 24.37 29.24
CA THR A 13 -20.81 23.05 28.99
C THR A 13 -19.95 22.00 29.70
N TYR A 14 -20.53 20.83 29.93
CA TYR A 14 -19.83 19.69 30.50
C TYR A 14 -18.57 19.39 29.67
N ALA A 15 -17.43 19.21 30.34
CA ALA A 15 -16.19 18.83 29.71
C ALA A 15 -16.25 17.34 29.33
N PHE A 16 -16.82 17.04 28.16
CA PHE A 16 -16.79 15.67 27.63
C PHE A 16 -15.35 15.17 27.56
N GLN A 17 -15.14 13.94 28.03
CA GLN A 17 -13.90 13.22 27.80
C GLN A 17 -13.88 12.78 26.33
N HIS A 18 -13.06 13.44 25.53
CA HIS A 18 -12.92 13.11 24.11
C HIS A 18 -11.99 11.90 23.96
N GLU A 19 -12.59 10.74 23.71
CA GLU A 19 -11.90 9.53 23.29
C GLU A 19 -12.30 9.19 21.85
N GLU A 20 -11.31 8.73 21.08
CA GLU A 20 -11.50 8.40 19.66
C GLU A 20 -12.10 6.99 19.54
N PHE A 21 -13.38 6.90 19.22
CA PHE A 21 -14.11 5.63 19.02
C PHE A 21 -14.40 5.34 17.53
N TRP A 22 -13.46 5.66 16.64
CA TRP A 22 -13.58 5.34 15.21
C TRP A 22 -13.03 3.94 14.91
N LEU A 23 -13.64 3.25 13.93
CA LEU A 23 -13.08 2.02 13.38
C LEU A 23 -11.85 2.36 12.55
N HIS A 24 -10.68 1.95 13.00
CA HIS A 24 -9.47 2.03 12.17
C HIS A 24 -9.48 0.90 11.14
N PRO A 25 -9.20 1.18 9.85
CA PRO A 25 -9.09 0.14 8.85
C PRO A 25 -7.97 -0.82 9.24
N VAL A 26 -8.31 -2.10 9.36
CA VAL A 26 -7.32 -3.15 9.62
C VAL A 26 -6.46 -3.26 8.37
N HIS A 27 -5.15 -2.96 8.48
CA HIS A 27 -4.23 -2.83 7.34
C HIS A 27 -3.85 -4.15 6.64
N GLN A 28 -4.60 -5.22 6.88
CA GLN A 28 -4.48 -6.50 6.19
C GLN A 28 -5.85 -6.87 5.62
N THR A 29 -6.06 -6.55 4.34
CA THR A 29 -7.19 -7.11 3.60
C THR A 29 -6.91 -8.59 3.41
N ASP A 30 -7.75 -9.45 3.96
CA ASP A 30 -7.71 -10.88 3.64
C ASP A 30 -8.17 -11.08 2.19
N VAL A 31 -7.20 -11.19 1.28
CA VAL A 31 -7.43 -11.37 -0.15
C VAL A 31 -7.85 -12.81 -0.50
N THR A 32 -7.70 -13.76 0.44
CA THR A 32 -8.04 -15.17 0.22
C THR A 32 -9.55 -15.38 0.10
N ALA A 33 -10.35 -14.52 0.74
CA ALA A 33 -11.80 -14.51 0.57
C ALA A 33 -12.24 -14.19 -0.88
N ALA A 34 -11.37 -13.51 -1.65
CA ALA A 34 -11.57 -13.25 -3.08
C ALA A 34 -10.94 -14.32 -3.99
N GLY A 35 -10.39 -15.41 -3.42
CA GLY A 35 -9.70 -16.46 -4.17
C GLY A 35 -8.30 -16.08 -4.65
N LEU A 36 -7.69 -15.03 -4.07
CA LEU A 36 -6.33 -14.61 -4.38
C LEU A 36 -5.37 -15.12 -3.30
N ASP A 37 -4.12 -15.35 -3.68
CA ASP A 37 -3.07 -15.68 -2.73
C ASP A 37 -2.54 -14.42 -2.07
N ALA A 38 -2.03 -14.56 -0.84
CA ALA A 38 -1.35 -13.47 -0.16
C ALA A 38 -0.05 -13.12 -0.90
N GLY A 39 0.14 -11.84 -1.19
CA GLY A 39 1.32 -11.38 -1.94
C GLY A 39 2.65 -11.51 -1.18
N GLY A 40 2.61 -11.66 0.15
CA GLY A 40 3.81 -11.94 0.97
C GLY A 40 4.84 -10.81 1.06
N HIS A 41 4.52 -9.62 0.55
CA HIS A 41 5.47 -8.51 0.44
C HIS A 41 4.84 -7.17 0.87
N PRO A 42 5.58 -6.25 1.53
CA PRO A 42 5.02 -4.96 1.93
C PRO A 42 4.45 -4.14 0.76
N LEU A 43 5.07 -4.24 -0.42
CA LEU A 43 4.65 -3.51 -1.62
C LEU A 43 3.55 -4.21 -2.43
N VAL A 44 3.39 -5.53 -2.33
CA VAL A 44 2.36 -6.30 -3.06
C VAL A 44 1.59 -7.22 -2.11
N GLY A 45 0.28 -6.97 -2.00
CA GLY A 45 -0.60 -7.63 -1.03
C GLY A 45 -1.33 -8.85 -1.57
N ALA A 46 -1.44 -9.00 -2.89
CA ALA A 46 -2.12 -10.14 -3.52
C ALA A 46 -1.29 -10.72 -4.67
N ALA A 47 -1.46 -12.01 -4.90
CA ALA A 47 -0.89 -12.78 -5.99
C ALA A 47 -1.97 -13.62 -6.68
N VAL A 48 -1.82 -13.83 -7.98
CA VAL A 48 -2.68 -14.73 -8.76
C VAL A 48 -1.91 -15.26 -9.96
N GLU A 49 -2.07 -16.56 -10.23
CA GLU A 49 -1.62 -17.16 -11.49
C GLU A 49 -2.76 -17.14 -12.51
N ILE A 50 -2.49 -16.60 -13.70
CA ILE A 50 -3.47 -16.50 -14.77
C ILE A 50 -3.53 -17.84 -15.51
N ALA A 51 -4.60 -18.59 -15.32
CA ALA A 51 -4.74 -19.95 -15.86
C ALA A 51 -4.55 -20.07 -17.39
N GLU A 52 -4.91 -19.04 -18.16
CA GLU A 52 -4.76 -19.06 -19.62
C GLU A 52 -3.30 -18.94 -20.06
N THR A 53 -2.49 -18.15 -19.37
CA THR A 53 -1.14 -17.78 -19.82
C THR A 53 -0.03 -18.34 -18.92
N GLY A 54 -0.35 -18.79 -17.71
CA GLY A 54 0.63 -19.14 -16.67
C GLY A 54 1.34 -17.91 -16.07
N HIS A 55 0.86 -16.69 -16.33
CA HIS A 55 1.50 -15.49 -15.79
C HIS A 55 1.24 -15.38 -14.30
N LEU A 56 2.27 -15.07 -13.51
CA LEU A 56 2.09 -14.62 -12.14
C LEU A 56 1.85 -13.12 -12.14
N VAL A 57 0.74 -12.69 -11.55
CA VAL A 57 0.41 -11.27 -11.36
C VAL A 57 0.38 -10.95 -9.88
N LEU A 58 1.21 -10.00 -9.45
CA LEU A 58 1.23 -9.45 -8.11
C LEU A 58 0.65 -8.04 -8.13
N THR A 59 -0.19 -7.72 -7.15
CA THR A 59 -0.82 -6.38 -7.06
C THR A 59 -0.62 -5.74 -5.70
N GLY A 60 -0.49 -4.41 -5.72
CA GLY A 60 -0.17 -3.62 -4.55
C GLY A 60 -0.73 -2.22 -4.59
N LEU A 61 -0.75 -1.57 -3.42
CA LEU A 61 -1.14 -0.17 -3.27
C LEU A 61 -0.07 0.58 -2.48
N LEU A 62 0.64 1.47 -3.17
CA LEU A 62 1.63 2.34 -2.58
C LEU A 62 0.94 3.57 -2.00
N SER A 63 1.13 3.83 -0.71
CA SER A 63 0.56 5.00 -0.03
C SER A 63 1.46 5.37 1.13
N GLU A 64 1.74 6.66 1.30
CA GLU A 64 2.52 7.21 2.42
C GLU A 64 1.89 6.86 3.77
N GLN A 65 0.56 6.73 3.83
CA GLN A 65 -0.14 6.31 5.05
C GLN A 65 0.22 4.88 5.47
N ARG A 66 0.48 4.00 4.49
CA ARG A 66 0.80 2.59 4.74
C ARG A 66 2.30 2.34 4.80
N LEU A 67 3.07 3.13 4.05
CA LEU A 67 4.50 2.99 3.85
C LEU A 67 5.15 4.39 3.97
N PRO A 68 5.32 4.91 5.21
CA PRO A 68 5.79 6.30 5.42
C PRO A 68 7.13 6.60 4.76
N TRP A 69 8.01 5.59 4.67
CA TRP A 69 9.33 5.67 4.05
C TRP A 69 9.30 6.00 2.55
N LEU A 70 8.15 5.87 1.86
CA LEU A 70 8.05 6.23 0.44
C LEU A 70 8.44 7.69 0.17
N THR A 71 8.30 8.57 1.17
CA THR A 71 8.66 9.99 1.08
C THR A 71 10.16 10.27 1.23
N ASP A 72 10.93 9.29 1.72
CA ASP A 72 12.35 9.47 2.04
C ASP A 72 13.22 9.55 0.77
N HIS A 73 12.72 9.07 -0.37
CA HIS A 73 13.42 9.09 -1.65
C HIS A 73 12.85 10.19 -2.57
N THR A 74 13.22 11.42 -2.24
CA THR A 74 12.82 12.63 -2.98
C THR A 74 14.01 13.25 -3.71
N ILE A 75 13.89 13.43 -5.02
CA ILE A 75 14.93 14.03 -5.86
C ILE A 75 14.38 15.33 -6.45
N ALA A 76 15.05 16.45 -6.19
CA ALA A 76 14.63 17.78 -6.64
C ALA A 76 13.14 18.09 -6.36
N GLY A 77 12.64 17.69 -5.19
CA GLY A 77 11.25 17.91 -4.77
C GLY A 77 10.22 16.93 -5.35
N THR A 78 10.65 15.91 -6.10
CA THR A 78 9.78 14.86 -6.64
C THR A 78 10.01 13.54 -5.90
N THR A 79 8.99 13.01 -5.25
CA THR A 79 9.03 11.69 -4.60
C THR A 79 9.00 10.60 -5.66
N LEU A 80 10.03 9.76 -5.68
CA LEU A 80 10.16 8.66 -6.63
C LEU A 80 10.28 7.35 -5.87
N LEU A 81 9.65 6.28 -6.36
CA LEU A 81 9.94 4.94 -5.85
C LEU A 81 11.45 4.65 -6.09
N PRO A 82 12.21 4.25 -5.05
CA PRO A 82 13.64 3.95 -5.21
C PRO A 82 13.87 2.85 -6.25
N GLY A 83 14.97 2.95 -7.01
CA GLY A 83 15.39 1.89 -7.94
C GLY A 83 15.52 0.52 -7.26
N THR A 84 15.98 0.50 -6.00
CA THR A 84 16.12 -0.70 -5.19
C THR A 84 14.79 -1.37 -4.84
N ALA A 85 13.68 -0.62 -4.78
CA ALA A 85 12.36 -1.21 -4.56
C ALA A 85 11.90 -2.05 -5.77
N PHE A 86 12.32 -1.70 -6.98
CA PHE A 86 12.09 -2.54 -8.17
C PHE A 86 12.90 -3.83 -8.12
N VAL A 87 14.16 -3.75 -7.66
CA VAL A 87 15.02 -4.94 -7.46
C VAL A 87 14.40 -5.88 -6.41
N ASP A 88 13.94 -5.33 -5.29
CA ASP A 88 13.27 -6.06 -4.21
C ASP A 88 12.00 -6.77 -4.72
N LEU A 89 11.14 -6.05 -5.46
CA LEU A 89 9.96 -6.61 -6.11
C LEU A 89 10.30 -7.73 -7.11
N ALA A 90 11.35 -7.55 -7.91
CA ALA A 90 11.78 -8.54 -8.88
C ALA A 90 12.31 -9.81 -8.20
N LEU A 91 13.10 -9.67 -7.12
CA LEU A 91 13.58 -10.81 -6.33
C LEU A 91 12.43 -11.53 -5.63
N HIS A 92 11.46 -10.79 -5.11
CA HIS A 92 10.26 -11.37 -4.50
C HIS A 92 9.43 -12.16 -5.52
N ALA A 93 9.21 -11.59 -6.71
CA ALA A 93 8.50 -12.27 -7.78
C ALA A 93 9.26 -13.52 -8.26
N ALA A 94 10.59 -13.45 -8.38
CA ALA A 94 11.44 -14.59 -8.69
C ALA A 94 11.31 -15.69 -7.63
N HIS A 95 11.28 -15.35 -6.34
CA HIS A 95 11.12 -16.33 -5.28
C HIS A 95 9.79 -17.09 -5.39
N LEU A 96 8.70 -16.40 -5.73
CA LEU A 96 7.38 -17.01 -5.94
C LEU A 96 7.35 -17.97 -7.14
N THR A 97 8.24 -17.79 -8.12
CA THR A 97 8.39 -18.69 -9.27
C THR A 97 9.51 -19.72 -9.10
N GLY A 98 10.10 -19.83 -7.91
CA GLY A 98 11.16 -20.80 -7.60
C GLY A 98 12.56 -20.39 -8.11
N LEU A 99 12.72 -19.14 -8.55
CA LEU A 99 13.97 -18.52 -8.95
C LEU A 99 14.57 -17.70 -7.79
N ASN A 100 15.85 -17.34 -7.87
CA ASN A 100 16.55 -16.64 -6.79
C ASN A 100 17.57 -15.58 -7.25
N THR A 101 17.69 -15.35 -8.56
CA THR A 101 18.65 -14.41 -9.13
C THR A 101 18.01 -13.53 -10.18
N ILE A 102 18.56 -12.33 -10.34
CA ILE A 102 18.30 -11.43 -11.46
C ILE A 102 19.57 -11.40 -12.30
N GLU A 103 19.47 -11.79 -13.56
CA GLU A 103 20.60 -11.73 -14.50
C GLU A 103 20.80 -10.32 -15.04
N ASP A 104 19.70 -9.66 -15.45
CA ASP A 104 19.69 -8.29 -15.94
C ASP A 104 18.45 -7.53 -15.45
N LEU A 105 18.58 -6.22 -15.28
CA LEU A 105 17.48 -5.34 -14.87
C LEU A 105 17.60 -3.99 -15.56
N VAL A 106 16.59 -3.66 -16.36
CA VAL A 106 16.46 -2.36 -17.01
C VAL A 106 15.28 -1.59 -16.41
N LEU A 107 15.57 -0.44 -15.81
CA LEU A 107 14.55 0.51 -15.35
C LEU A 107 14.21 1.47 -16.49
N ALA A 108 13.06 1.27 -17.13
CA ALA A 108 12.66 2.06 -18.30
C ALA A 108 12.28 3.50 -17.95
N ALA A 109 11.59 3.70 -16.83
CA ALA A 109 11.16 5.01 -16.35
C ALA A 109 11.05 5.04 -14.82
N PRO A 110 11.29 6.19 -14.18
CA PRO A 110 11.03 6.34 -12.75
C PRO A 110 9.52 6.31 -12.46
N LEU A 111 9.13 5.76 -11.30
CA LEU A 111 7.76 5.83 -10.80
C LEU A 111 7.61 7.00 -9.84
N THR A 112 6.94 8.06 -10.28
CA THR A 112 6.62 9.22 -9.44
C THR A 112 5.43 8.92 -8.54
N LEU A 113 5.56 9.29 -7.26
CA LEU A 113 4.50 9.14 -6.26
C LEU A 113 3.92 10.51 -5.95
N THR A 114 2.60 10.65 -6.16
CA THR A 114 1.89 11.89 -5.83
C THR A 114 1.55 11.90 -4.34
N PRO A 115 1.90 12.96 -3.60
CA PRO A 115 1.59 13.05 -2.17
C PRO A 115 0.11 12.81 -1.89
N HIS A 116 -0.16 12.06 -0.81
CA HIS A 116 -1.51 11.72 -0.36
C HIS A 116 -2.40 10.99 -1.38
N THR A 117 -1.83 10.53 -2.50
CA THR A 117 -2.56 9.82 -3.56
C THR A 117 -2.03 8.40 -3.68
N PRO A 118 -2.83 7.38 -3.33
CA PRO A 118 -2.40 6.00 -3.47
C PRO A 118 -2.12 5.62 -4.93
N THR A 119 -1.00 4.95 -5.17
CA THR A 119 -0.60 4.47 -6.50
C THR A 119 -0.78 2.96 -6.58
N ARG A 120 -1.52 2.48 -7.57
CA ARG A 120 -1.66 1.05 -7.83
C ARG A 120 -0.41 0.53 -8.53
N LEU A 121 0.12 -0.57 -8.02
CA LEU A 121 1.28 -1.26 -8.56
C LEU A 121 0.86 -2.64 -9.05
N GLN A 122 1.38 -3.04 -10.20
CA GLN A 122 1.26 -4.39 -10.73
C GLN A 122 2.64 -4.88 -11.15
N VAL A 123 2.96 -6.11 -10.80
CA VAL A 123 4.11 -6.86 -11.32
C VAL A 123 3.56 -8.06 -12.08
N THR A 124 4.01 -8.26 -13.31
CA THR A 124 3.65 -9.42 -14.12
C THR A 124 4.92 -10.20 -14.40
N VAL A 125 4.91 -11.50 -14.12
CA VAL A 125 5.96 -12.44 -14.52
C VAL A 125 5.36 -13.38 -15.55
N GLU A 126 6.03 -13.49 -16.69
CA GLU A 126 5.65 -14.40 -17.75
C GLU A 126 6.46 -15.69 -17.60
N PRO A 127 5.90 -16.86 -17.99
CA PRO A 127 6.68 -18.09 -18.09
C PRO A 127 7.89 -17.90 -19.00
N ALA A 128 8.94 -18.68 -18.75
CA ALA A 128 10.09 -18.76 -19.64
C ALA A 128 9.63 -19.08 -21.07
N ASP A 129 10.21 -18.36 -22.03
CA ASP A 129 9.99 -18.66 -23.43
C ASP A 129 10.79 -19.91 -23.84
N PRO A 130 10.62 -20.43 -25.08
CA PRO A 130 11.35 -21.63 -25.52
C PRO A 130 12.87 -21.50 -25.53
N THR A 131 13.40 -20.28 -25.48
CA THR A 131 14.84 -19.98 -25.46
C THR A 131 15.41 -19.79 -24.07
N GLY A 132 14.55 -19.74 -23.04
CA GLY A 132 14.93 -19.55 -21.65
C GLY A 132 14.61 -18.14 -21.19
#